data_AF-A0AAV1UE72-F1
#
_entry.id   AF-A0AAV1UE72-F1
#
_cell.length_a   1.000
_cell.length_b   1.000
_cell.length_c   1.000
_cell.angle_alpha   90.00
_cell.angle_beta   90.00
_cell.angle_gamma   90.00
#
_symmetry.space_group_name_H-M   'P 1'
#
loop_
_entity.id
_entity.type
_entity.pdbx_description
1 polymer ?
#
loop_
_entity_poly.entity_id
_entity_poly.type
_entity_poly.pdbx_seq_one_letter_code
_entity_poly.pdbx_strand_id
1 'polypeptide(L)'
;MKRDCQERTIDGDEDAVFAVSTERVNGWVIDSGATAHMTPHRSDLFAYENVNSGIEVTIADGMKLQVTGRGTVRLIGLDGKRIMMVKVLHIPGFDRRLLSVGKLADRGLNVEFQRSAWVIWGTASAIAKGKKVGKAYILDCEHEEAQFVQYVEAGSK
;
A
#
# COMPACT_ATOMS: atom_id res chain seq x y z
N MET A 1 3.07 -32.67 -21.85
CA MET A 1 4.32 -32.48 -21.10
C MET A 1 4.00 -31.72 -19.82
N LYS A 2 3.87 -32.42 -18.69
CA LYS A 2 3.81 -31.80 -17.37
C LYS A 2 5.25 -31.46 -16.97
N ARG A 3 5.53 -30.20 -16.64
CA ARG A 3 6.83 -29.83 -16.09
C ARG A 3 6.78 -30.13 -14.59
N ASP A 4 7.52 -31.14 -14.16
CA ASP A 4 7.80 -31.36 -12.74
C ASP A 4 8.63 -30.19 -12.23
N CYS A 5 8.14 -29.54 -11.17
CA CYS A 5 8.86 -28.51 -10.43
C CYS A 5 9.77 -29.26 -9.44
N GLN A 6 11.08 -29.27 -9.68
CA GLN A 6 12.03 -29.85 -8.72
C GLN A 6 12.22 -28.89 -7.53
N GLU A 7 12.00 -29.41 -6.33
CA GLU A 7 12.40 -28.77 -5.08
C GLU A 7 13.86 -29.07 -4.73
N ARG A 8 14.63 -28.01 -4.51
CA ARG A 8 15.48 -27.70 -3.33
C ARG A 8 16.79 -27.03 -3.73
N THR A 9 17.09 -25.93 -3.05
CA THR A 9 18.35 -25.80 -2.28
C THR A 9 18.05 -24.98 -1.04
N ILE A 10 18.52 -25.48 0.10
CA ILE A 10 18.50 -24.86 1.42
C ILE A 10 19.64 -23.84 1.41
N ASP A 11 19.33 -22.56 1.64
CA ASP A 11 20.33 -21.56 2.05
C ASP A 11 19.73 -20.73 3.18
N GLY A 12 20.48 -20.64 4.28
CA GLY A 12 20.04 -20.19 5.60
C GLY A 12 19.78 -18.70 5.71
N ASP A 13 18.64 -18.26 5.20
CA ASP A 13 17.94 -17.04 5.59
C ASP A 13 16.49 -17.47 5.75
N GLU A 14 15.97 -17.53 7.00
CA GLU A 14 14.67 -18.13 7.36
C GLU A 14 13.71 -18.17 6.16
N ASP A 15 13.34 -19.40 5.73
CA ASP A 15 12.43 -19.68 4.62
C ASP A 15 11.03 -19.13 4.94
N ALA A 16 10.93 -17.82 5.02
CA ALA A 16 9.72 -17.10 5.28
C ALA A 16 8.91 -17.16 4.00
N VAL A 17 7.79 -17.90 4.08
CA VAL A 17 6.78 -17.99 3.01
C VAL A 17 6.24 -16.58 2.67
N PHE A 18 6.34 -15.64 3.62
CA PHE A 18 5.99 -14.24 3.46
C PHE A 18 7.13 -13.33 3.89
N ALA A 19 7.50 -12.38 3.04
CA ALA A 19 8.47 -11.35 3.38
C ALA A 19 7.88 -10.37 4.41
N VAL A 20 8.02 -10.70 5.70
CA VAL A 20 7.74 -9.76 6.79
C VAL A 20 8.99 -8.94 7.06
N SER A 21 9.02 -7.70 6.59
CA SER A 21 10.00 -6.73 7.12
C SER A 21 9.72 -6.54 8.61
N THR A 22 10.70 -6.84 9.45
CA THR A 22 10.67 -6.56 10.90
C THR A 22 10.98 -5.10 11.20
N GLU A 23 11.63 -4.40 10.27
CA GLU A 23 11.75 -2.97 10.30
C GLU A 23 10.38 -2.36 9.97
N ARG A 24 9.90 -1.48 10.85
CA ARG A 24 8.73 -0.64 10.59
C ARG A 24 9.10 0.33 9.46
N VAL A 25 8.97 -0.13 8.23
CA VAL A 25 9.20 0.71 7.07
C VAL A 25 8.10 1.76 7.02
N ASN A 26 8.49 3.03 7.04
CA ASN A 26 7.55 4.15 7.05
C ASN A 26 7.04 4.45 5.63
N GLY A 27 6.42 3.46 4.98
CA GLY A 27 5.98 3.53 3.59
C GLY A 27 4.92 2.49 3.23
N TRP A 28 4.55 2.44 1.95
CA TRP A 28 3.59 1.46 1.41
C TRP A 28 4.33 0.30 0.76
N VAL A 29 4.04 -0.92 1.19
CA VAL A 29 4.54 -2.12 0.53
C VAL A 29 3.74 -2.36 -0.74
N ILE A 30 4.43 -2.52 -1.87
CA ILE A 30 3.81 -2.88 -3.14
C ILE A 30 3.62 -4.39 -3.16
N ASP A 31 2.37 -4.85 -3.11
CA ASP A 31 2.05 -6.25 -2.85
C ASP A 31 1.05 -6.78 -3.89
N SER A 32 1.47 -7.81 -4.64
CA SER A 32 0.60 -8.52 -5.59
C SER A 32 -0.33 -9.53 -4.93
N GLY A 33 -0.03 -9.98 -3.71
CA GLY A 33 -0.88 -10.87 -2.93
C GLY A 33 -2.03 -10.16 -2.22
N ALA A 34 -1.93 -8.84 -2.03
CA ALA A 34 -2.98 -8.04 -1.43
C ALA A 34 -4.20 -7.90 -2.34
N THR A 35 -5.40 -8.19 -1.82
CA THR A 35 -6.68 -8.05 -2.53
C THR A 35 -7.24 -6.62 -2.52
N ALA A 36 -6.76 -5.79 -1.60
CA ALA A 36 -7.15 -4.40 -1.46
C ALA A 36 -5.97 -3.54 -1.01
N HIS A 37 -6.07 -2.22 -1.21
CA HIS A 37 -5.20 -1.28 -0.51
C HIS A 37 -5.60 -1.22 0.96
N MET A 38 -4.64 -1.26 1.88
CA MET A 38 -4.90 -1.36 3.32
C MET A 38 -3.94 -0.48 4.11
N THR A 39 -4.42 0.11 5.20
CA THR A 39 -3.59 0.84 6.16
C THR A 39 -4.09 0.62 7.60
N PRO A 40 -3.18 0.54 8.59
CA PRO A 40 -3.55 0.58 9.99
C PRO A 40 -3.76 2.00 10.53
N HIS A 41 -3.46 3.03 9.74
CA HIS A 41 -3.45 4.41 10.20
C HIS A 41 -4.61 5.19 9.60
N ARG A 42 -5.55 5.58 10.46
CA ARG A 42 -6.66 6.48 10.10
C ARG A 42 -6.18 7.80 9.49
N SER A 43 -5.02 8.30 9.92
CA SER A 43 -4.42 9.57 9.46
C SER A 43 -4.02 9.56 7.98
N ASP A 44 -3.82 8.38 7.38
CA ASP A 44 -3.49 8.28 5.96
C ASP A 44 -4.69 8.61 5.04
N LEU A 45 -5.90 8.63 5.61
CA LEU A 45 -7.15 8.59 4.85
C LEU A 45 -7.91 9.92 4.85
N PHE A 46 -8.13 10.42 3.64
CA PHE A 46 -9.07 11.49 3.33
C PHE A 46 -10.42 10.90 2.89
N ALA A 47 -11.49 11.72 2.94
CA ALA A 47 -12.84 11.32 2.55
C ALA A 47 -13.24 9.97 3.20
N TYR A 48 -13.02 9.89 4.51
CA TYR A 48 -13.16 8.66 5.26
C TYR A 48 -14.60 8.39 5.65
N GLU A 49 -15.01 7.14 5.51
CA GLU A 49 -16.28 6.62 5.97
C GLU A 49 -16.06 5.47 6.96
N ASN A 50 -16.85 5.45 8.03
CA ASN A 50 -16.90 4.30 8.92
C ASN A 50 -17.61 3.15 8.22
N VAL A 51 -17.07 1.94 8.39
CA VAL A 51 -17.65 0.72 7.81
C VAL A 51 -18.09 -0.15 8.98
N ASN A 52 -19.41 -0.20 9.22
CA ASN A 52 -20.01 -0.97 10.32
C ASN A 52 -20.58 -2.32 9.84
N SER A 53 -20.07 -2.87 8.73
CA SER A 53 -20.66 -4.03 8.06
C SER A 53 -20.06 -5.38 8.48
N GLY A 54 -19.21 -5.42 9.50
CA GLY A 54 -18.53 -6.66 9.95
C GLY A 54 -17.62 -7.27 8.88
N ILE A 55 -17.06 -6.44 7.99
CA ILE A 55 -16.15 -6.91 6.93
C ILE A 55 -14.82 -7.30 7.58
N GLU A 56 -14.39 -8.52 7.29
CA GLU A 56 -13.10 -9.05 7.72
C GLU A 56 -12.16 -9.22 6.54
N VAL A 57 -10.87 -9.01 6.80
CA VAL A 57 -9.77 -9.39 5.92
C VAL A 57 -9.01 -10.55 6.56
N THR A 58 -8.81 -11.62 5.81
CA THR A 58 -7.92 -12.71 6.21
C THR A 58 -6.49 -12.37 5.78
N ILE A 59 -5.56 -12.39 6.74
CA ILE A 59 -4.13 -12.16 6.48
C ILE A 59 -3.37 -13.48 6.35
N ALA A 60 -2.06 -13.41 6.07
CA ALA A 60 -1.23 -14.55 5.67
C ALA A 60 -1.18 -15.69 6.71
N ASP A 61 -1.25 -15.39 8.00
CA ASP A 61 -1.27 -16.36 9.09
C ASP A 61 -2.68 -16.95 9.37
N GLY A 62 -3.67 -16.58 8.56
CA GLY A 62 -5.06 -17.01 8.71
C GLY A 62 -5.88 -16.20 9.72
N MET A 63 -5.26 -15.24 10.43
CA MET A 63 -6.01 -14.33 11.30
C MET A 63 -6.96 -13.47 10.48
N LYS A 64 -8.10 -13.15 11.10
CA LYS A 64 -9.10 -12.26 10.53
C LYS A 64 -9.06 -10.92 11.25
N LEU A 65 -8.89 -9.85 10.48
CA LEU A 65 -8.85 -8.49 10.99
C LEU A 65 -10.09 -7.73 10.53
N GLN A 66 -10.67 -6.97 11.45
CA GLN A 66 -11.88 -6.20 11.21
C GLN A 66 -11.57 -4.89 10.48
N VAL A 67 -12.31 -4.64 9.40
CA VAL A 67 -12.27 -3.36 8.69
C VAL A 67 -13.17 -2.37 9.42
N THR A 68 -12.59 -1.27 9.89
CA THR A 68 -13.33 -0.24 10.65
C THR A 68 -13.76 0.94 9.78
N GLY A 69 -13.15 1.09 8.62
CA GLY A 69 -13.53 2.12 7.67
C GLY A 69 -12.83 2.02 6.34
N ARG A 70 -13.13 3.00 5.50
CA ARG A 70 -12.57 3.11 4.16
C ARG A 70 -12.34 4.57 3.84
N GLY A 71 -11.33 4.85 3.03
CA GLY A 71 -11.07 6.20 2.57
C GLY A 71 -10.22 6.25 1.33
N THR A 72 -9.58 7.40 1.15
CA THR A 72 -8.72 7.68 0.01
C THR A 72 -7.36 8.14 0.48
N VAL A 73 -6.30 7.52 -0.05
CA VAL A 73 -4.92 7.97 0.15
C VAL A 73 -4.53 8.85 -1.02
N ARG A 74 -3.83 9.95 -0.71
CA ARG A 74 -3.27 10.87 -1.70
C ARG A 74 -1.77 10.68 -1.72
N LEU A 75 -1.24 10.37 -2.89
CA LEU A 75 0.20 10.27 -3.13
C LEU A 75 0.60 11.35 -4.12
N ILE A 76 1.84 11.82 -4.07
CA ILE A 76 2.40 12.73 -5.06
C ILE A 76 3.21 11.91 -6.05
N GLY A 77 2.83 11.99 -7.33
CA GLY A 77 3.54 11.33 -8.43
C GLY A 77 4.83 12.06 -8.82
N LEU A 78 5.61 11.44 -9.67
CA LEU A 78 6.89 11.99 -10.17
C LEU A 78 6.73 13.29 -10.96
N ASP A 79 5.55 13.52 -11.54
CA ASP A 79 5.21 14.75 -12.25
C ASP A 79 4.59 15.83 -11.34
N GLY A 80 4.62 15.62 -10.02
CA GLY A 80 4.00 16.48 -9.03
C GLY A 80 2.47 16.37 -8.98
N LYS A 81 1.85 15.53 -9.82
CA LYS A 81 0.40 15.35 -9.81
C LYS A 81 -0.03 14.40 -8.70
N ARG A 82 -1.24 14.62 -8.19
CA ARG A 82 -1.83 13.78 -7.15
C ARG A 82 -2.34 12.47 -7.73
N ILE A 83 -1.90 11.37 -7.14
CA ILE A 83 -2.40 10.02 -7.40
C ILE A 83 -3.37 9.64 -6.29
N MET A 84 -4.62 9.36 -6.66
CA MET A 84 -5.71 9.10 -5.72
C MET A 84 -5.98 7.61 -5.59
N MET A 85 -5.54 6.99 -4.50
CA MET A 85 -5.88 5.60 -4.18
C MET A 85 -7.21 5.59 -3.44
N VAL A 86 -8.32 5.43 -4.17
CA VAL A 86 -9.65 5.32 -3.54
C VAL A 86 -9.93 3.91 -3.01
N LYS A 87 -10.89 3.80 -2.09
CA LYS A 87 -11.36 2.55 -1.46
C LYS A 87 -10.27 1.82 -0.65
N VAL A 88 -9.38 2.56 0.01
CA VAL A 88 -8.37 2.01 0.90
C VAL A 88 -9.01 1.61 2.23
N LEU A 89 -8.80 0.38 2.67
CA LEU A 89 -9.37 -0.16 3.89
C LEU A 89 -8.56 0.28 5.11
N HIS A 90 -9.25 0.68 6.16
CA HIS A 90 -8.66 1.00 7.45
C HIS A 90 -8.85 -0.18 8.42
N ILE A 91 -7.74 -0.77 8.83
CA ILE A 91 -7.70 -1.98 9.66
C ILE A 91 -6.78 -1.70 10.86
N PRO A 92 -7.33 -1.20 11.98
CA PRO A 92 -6.56 -0.96 13.19
C PRO A 92 -5.86 -2.24 13.64
N GLY A 93 -4.59 -2.12 14.04
CA GLY A 93 -3.78 -3.26 14.46
C GLY A 93 -3.17 -4.09 13.32
N PHE A 94 -3.44 -3.75 12.05
CA PHE A 94 -2.65 -4.27 10.95
C PHE A 94 -1.21 -3.74 11.04
N ASP A 95 -0.23 -4.51 10.59
CA ASP A 95 1.17 -4.24 10.89
C ASP A 95 1.87 -3.36 9.84
N ARG A 96 1.25 -3.14 8.68
CA ARG A 96 1.84 -2.38 7.57
C ARG A 96 0.80 -1.79 6.61
N ARG A 97 1.24 -0.83 5.80
CA ARG A 97 0.46 -0.28 4.68
C ARG A 97 0.71 -1.10 3.43
N LEU A 98 -0.35 -1.49 2.72
CA LEU A 98 -0.28 -2.29 1.50
C LEU A 98 -0.89 -1.55 0.32
N LEU A 99 -0.15 -1.50 -0.80
CA LEU A 99 -0.67 -1.16 -2.11
C LEU A 99 -0.86 -2.43 -2.92
N SER A 100 -2.11 -2.85 -3.08
CA SER A 100 -2.47 -3.95 -3.98
C SER A 100 -2.11 -3.64 -5.43
N VAL A 101 -1.22 -4.45 -6.02
CA VAL A 101 -0.90 -4.39 -7.46
C VAL A 101 -2.13 -4.71 -8.31
N GLY A 102 -2.96 -5.67 -7.89
CA GLY A 102 -4.21 -6.00 -8.58
C GLY A 102 -5.14 -4.80 -8.69
N LYS A 103 -5.28 -4.01 -7.62
CA LYS A 103 -6.11 -2.80 -7.64
C LYS A 103 -5.52 -1.66 -8.49
N LEU A 104 -4.19 -1.61 -8.65
CA LEU A 104 -3.55 -0.71 -9.60
C LEU A 104 -3.81 -1.16 -11.04
N ALA A 105 -3.68 -2.45 -11.32
CA ALA A 105 -3.95 -3.05 -12.63
C ALA A 105 -5.43 -2.90 -13.05
N ASP A 106 -6.38 -3.06 -12.12
CA ASP A 106 -7.82 -2.80 -12.34
C ASP A 106 -8.09 -1.38 -12.86
N ARG A 107 -7.17 -0.43 -12.64
CA ARG A 107 -7.26 0.96 -13.12
C ARG A 107 -6.43 1.22 -14.38
N GLY A 108 -5.90 0.18 -15.01
CA GLY A 108 -5.07 0.30 -16.21
C GLY A 108 -3.65 0.80 -15.95
N LEU A 109 -3.16 0.71 -14.71
CA LEU A 109 -1.77 1.02 -14.37
C LEU A 109 -0.92 -0.25 -14.44
N ASN A 110 0.31 -0.13 -14.95
CA ASN A 110 1.26 -1.24 -14.97
C ASN A 110 2.26 -1.09 -13.82
N VAL A 111 2.57 -2.18 -13.14
CA VAL A 111 3.59 -2.20 -12.07
C VAL A 111 4.74 -3.08 -12.54
N GLU A 112 5.92 -2.49 -12.64
CA GLU A 112 7.15 -3.15 -13.08
C GLU A 112 8.08 -3.32 -11.88
N PHE A 113 8.54 -4.55 -11.65
CA PHE A 113 9.54 -4.88 -10.64
C PHE A 113 10.88 -5.16 -11.30
N GLN A 114 11.93 -4.57 -10.74
CA GLN A 114 13.33 -4.73 -11.16
C GLN A 114 14.16 -5.24 -9.98
N ARG A 115 15.43 -5.60 -10.21
CA ARG A 115 16.30 -6.21 -9.18
C ARG A 115 16.30 -5.45 -7.83
N SER A 116 16.34 -4.12 -7.88
CA SER A 116 16.46 -3.26 -6.68
C SER A 116 15.47 -2.09 -6.67
N ALA A 117 14.51 -2.07 -7.59
CA ALA A 117 13.61 -0.96 -7.80
C ALA A 117 12.26 -1.42 -8.35
N TRP A 118 11.29 -0.52 -8.35
CA TRP A 118 10.00 -0.74 -8.98
C TRP A 118 9.48 0.57 -9.59
N VAL A 119 8.59 0.46 -10.58
CA VAL A 119 7.97 1.60 -11.26
C VAL A 119 6.48 1.32 -11.47
N ILE A 120 5.62 2.29 -11.20
CA ILE A 120 4.24 2.29 -11.70
C ILE A 120 4.20 3.17 -12.94
N TRP A 121 3.66 2.63 -14.03
CA TRP A 121 3.45 3.30 -15.30
C TRP A 121 1.97 3.64 -15.48
N GLY A 122 1.71 4.88 -15.85
CA GLY A 122 0.45 5.26 -16.50
C GLY A 122 0.52 4.93 -18.00
N THR A 123 -0.43 5.46 -18.76
CA THR A 123 -0.51 5.20 -20.22
C THR A 123 0.71 5.68 -21.00
N ALA A 124 1.32 6.79 -20.60
CA ALA A 124 2.39 7.43 -21.37
C ALA A 124 3.71 7.63 -20.60
N SER A 125 3.68 7.59 -19.27
CA SER A 125 4.83 7.92 -18.44
C SER A 125 4.82 7.20 -17.09
N ALA A 126 6.00 7.12 -16.47
CA ALA A 126 6.13 6.68 -15.09
C ALA A 126 5.42 7.67 -14.16
N ILE A 127 4.59 7.17 -13.25
CA ILE A 127 3.85 7.98 -12.28
C ILE A 127 4.47 7.91 -10.88
N ALA A 128 5.07 6.77 -10.53
CA ALA A 128 5.73 6.57 -9.24
C ALA A 128 6.87 5.57 -9.42
N LYS A 129 7.90 5.70 -8.59
CA LYS A 129 9.00 4.73 -8.50
C LYS A 129 9.46 4.63 -7.06
N GLY A 130 10.09 3.52 -6.72
CA GLY A 130 10.68 3.33 -5.41
C GLY A 130 11.76 2.26 -5.43
N LYS A 131 12.23 1.89 -4.24
CA LYS A 131 13.34 0.97 -4.05
C LYS A 131 12.87 -0.33 -3.41
N LYS A 132 13.67 -1.39 -3.62
CA LYS A 132 13.60 -2.60 -2.82
C LYS A 132 14.34 -2.37 -1.50
N VAL A 133 13.69 -2.63 -0.38
CA VAL A 133 14.26 -2.59 0.97
C VAL A 133 14.13 -3.99 1.56
N GLY A 134 15.26 -4.65 1.83
CA GLY A 134 15.29 -6.06 2.18
C GLY A 134 14.63 -6.92 1.11
N LYS A 135 13.59 -7.68 1.48
CA LYS A 135 12.80 -8.53 0.58
C LYS A 135 11.57 -7.84 -0.03
N ALA A 136 11.24 -6.60 0.39
CA ALA A 136 10.02 -5.90 0.01
C ALA A 136 10.28 -4.70 -0.93
N TYR A 137 9.29 -4.33 -1.75
CA TYR A 137 9.32 -3.13 -2.57
C TYR A 137 8.47 -2.05 -1.91
N ILE A 138 9.06 -0.87 -1.71
CA ILE A 138 8.49 0.17 -0.84
C ILE A 138 8.28 1.46 -1.63
N LEU A 139 7.10 2.06 -1.48
CA LEU A 139 6.85 3.46 -1.78
C LEU A 139 7.04 4.29 -0.52
N ASP A 140 8.15 5.01 -0.46
CA ASP A 140 8.37 6.05 0.53
C ASP A 140 7.36 7.17 0.29
N CYS A 141 6.61 7.51 1.32
CA CYS A 141 5.69 8.64 1.26
C CYS A 141 6.27 9.77 2.09
N GLU A 142 6.69 10.84 1.42
CA GLU A 142 6.61 12.15 2.04
C GLU A 142 5.12 12.49 2.10
N HIS A 143 4.50 12.24 3.25
CA HIS A 143 3.18 12.80 3.49
C HIS A 143 3.34 14.32 3.41
N GLU A 144 2.54 15.01 2.57
CA GLU A 144 2.08 16.33 3.00
C GLU A 144 1.36 16.05 4.32
N GLU A 145 2.03 16.28 5.45
CA GLU A 145 1.33 16.59 6.69
C GLU A 145 0.28 17.60 6.25
N ALA A 146 -0.99 17.20 6.30
CA ALA A 146 -2.06 18.16 6.15
C ALA A 146 -1.85 19.14 7.30
N GLN A 147 -1.10 20.22 7.04
CA GLN A 147 -1.06 21.38 7.89
C GLN A 147 -2.52 21.81 7.92
N PHE A 148 -3.19 21.49 9.02
CA PHE A 148 -4.46 22.08 9.36
C PHE A 148 -4.19 23.57 9.51
N VAL A 149 -4.22 24.30 8.41
CA VAL A 149 -4.26 25.76 8.47
C VAL A 149 -5.66 26.06 8.98
N GLN A 150 -5.75 26.23 10.29
CA GLN A 150 -6.96 26.71 10.94
C GLN A 150 -7.21 28.10 10.38
N TYR A 151 -8.21 28.24 9.50
CA TYR A 151 -8.70 29.56 9.13
C TYR A 151 -9.40 30.13 10.35
N VAL A 152 -8.79 31.14 10.97
CA VAL A 152 -9.50 32.04 11.87
C VAL A 152 -10.47 32.82 11.00
N GLU A 153 -11.76 32.72 11.29
CA GLU A 153 -12.78 33.55 10.63
C GLU A 153 -12.34 35.01 10.74
N ALA A 154 -12.14 35.66 9.59
CA ALA A 154 -11.94 37.10 9.55
C ALA A 154 -13.23 37.73 10.06
N GLY A 155 -13.15 38.31 11.26
CA GLY A 155 -14.28 38.94 11.94
C GLY A 155 -15.00 39.93 11.04
N SER A 156 -16.32 39.84 11.05
CA SER A 156 -17.24 40.79 10.45
C SER A 156 -16.94 42.21 10.95
N LYS A 157 -16.86 43.16 10.02
CA LYS A 157 -17.22 44.56 10.29
C LYS A 157 -18.62 44.81 9.78
#